data_AF-A0A3S1D4C7-F1
#
_entry.id   AF-A0A3S1D4C7-F1
#
_cell.length_a   1.000
_cell.length_b   1.000
_cell.length_c   1.000
_cell.angle_alpha   90.00
_cell.angle_beta   90.00
_cell.angle_gamma   90.00
#
_symmetry.space_group_name_H-M   'P 1'
#
loop_
_entity.id
_entity.type
_entity.pdbx_description
1 polymer ?
#
loop_
_entity_poly.entity_id
_entity_poly.type
_entity_poly.pdbx_seq_one_letter_code
_entity_poly.pdbx_strand_id
1 'polypeptide(L)'
;MKLIKDYWTSQATESLVPITDLIWTENESEFRLLQPKLSAVEEQEAFRKVQDELIRGVIQIDGGDALADKLRLDLIDIFTKDSLKENVALHEEFVSYLIDVE
;
A
#
# COMPACT_ATOMS: atom_id res chain seq x y z
N MET A 1 -0.31 -8.54 9.42
CA MET A 1 -0.60 -8.14 8.01
C MET A 1 -2.07 -7.82 7.73
N LYS A 2 -3.05 -8.69 8.04
CA LYS A 2 -4.48 -8.42 7.73
C LYS A 2 -4.99 -7.09 8.31
N LEU A 3 -4.66 -6.78 9.57
CA LEU A 3 -5.07 -5.54 10.24
C LEU A 3 -4.49 -4.27 9.57
N ILE A 4 -3.22 -4.32 9.15
CA ILE A 4 -2.56 -3.20 8.47
C ILE A 4 -3.20 -2.96 7.10
N LYS A 5 -3.44 -4.02 6.33
CA LYS A 5 -4.11 -3.95 5.03
C LYS A 5 -5.54 -3.38 5.15
N ASP A 6 -6.31 -3.91 6.10
CA ASP A 6 -7.70 -3.48 6.32
C ASP A 6 -7.74 -2.00 6.77
N TYR A 7 -6.79 -1.56 7.60
CA TYR A 7 -6.63 -0.16 8.00
C TYR A 7 -6.35 0.77 6.82
N TRP A 8 -5.33 0.49 6.00
CA TRP A 8 -5.00 1.35 4.86
C TRP A 8 -6.09 1.39 3.79
N THR A 9 -6.76 0.25 3.57
CA THR A 9 -7.90 0.17 2.67
C THR A 9 -9.08 1.01 3.18
N SER A 10 -9.35 0.98 4.50
CA SER A 10 -10.43 1.77 5.08
C SER A 10 -10.11 3.25 5.08
N GLN A 11 -8.89 3.66 5.44
CA GLN A 11 -8.45 5.06 5.41
C GLN A 11 -8.55 5.68 4.01
N ALA A 12 -8.10 4.95 2.98
CA ALA A 12 -8.25 5.42 1.60
C ALA A 12 -9.72 5.58 1.20
N THR A 13 -10.60 4.69 1.66
CA THR A 13 -12.04 4.76 1.35
C THR A 13 -12.75 5.86 2.15
N GLU A 14 -12.39 6.04 3.42
CA GLU A 14 -12.91 7.10 4.30
C GLU A 14 -12.56 8.50 3.76
N SER A 15 -11.41 8.63 3.09
CA SER A 15 -10.99 9.87 2.41
C SER A 15 -11.92 10.31 1.26
N LEU A 16 -12.76 9.40 0.73
CA LEU A 16 -13.82 9.72 -0.23
C LEU A 16 -15.12 10.20 0.43
N VAL A 17 -15.22 10.18 1.76
CA VAL A 17 -16.39 10.65 2.49
C VAL A 17 -16.21 12.15 2.80
N PRO A 18 -17.03 13.05 2.23
CA PRO A 18 -16.86 14.51 2.36
C PRO A 18 -17.03 15.04 3.79
N ILE A 19 -17.51 14.22 4.73
CA ILE A 19 -17.78 14.56 6.13
C ILE A 19 -16.51 14.43 7.00
N THR A 20 -15.42 13.92 6.44
CA THR A 20 -14.15 13.84 7.15
C THR A 20 -13.49 15.23 7.16
N ASP A 21 -13.62 15.94 8.29
CA ASP A 21 -13.00 17.27 8.49
C ASP A 21 -11.46 17.23 8.38
N LEU A 22 -10.85 16.03 8.42
CA LEU A 22 -9.46 15.81 8.06
C LEU A 22 -9.34 14.63 7.11
N ILE A 23 -8.85 14.92 5.89
CA ILE A 23 -8.20 13.90 5.07
C ILE A 23 -6.73 13.88 5.51
N TRP A 24 -6.36 12.86 6.28
CA TRP A 24 -4.99 12.69 6.79
C TRP A 24 -4.06 12.12 5.70
N THR A 25 -3.87 12.90 4.63
CA THR A 25 -2.95 12.53 3.54
C THR A 25 -2.45 13.78 2.82
N GLU A 26 -1.20 13.71 2.35
CA GLU A 26 -0.63 14.73 1.47
C GLU A 26 -1.40 14.86 0.13
N ASN A 27 -2.18 13.82 -0.23
CA ASN A 27 -2.99 13.77 -1.45
C ASN A 27 -4.43 14.30 -1.24
N GLU A 28 -4.66 15.19 -0.27
CA GLU A 28 -5.98 15.74 0.04
C GLU A 28 -6.66 16.33 -1.21
N SER A 29 -5.89 17.02 -2.05
CA SER A 29 -6.41 17.70 -3.24
C SER A 29 -7.01 16.72 -4.26
N GLU A 30 -6.35 15.58 -4.45
CA GLU A 30 -6.75 14.48 -5.32
C GLU A 30 -8.01 13.81 -4.77
N PHE A 31 -8.07 13.56 -3.47
CA PHE A 31 -9.27 13.01 -2.85
C PHE A 31 -10.46 13.98 -2.97
N ARG A 32 -10.25 15.29 -2.78
CA ARG A 32 -11.30 16.30 -3.03
C ARG A 32 -11.80 16.30 -4.48
N LEU A 33 -10.94 16.01 -5.46
CA LEU A 33 -11.35 15.84 -6.87
C LEU A 33 -12.16 14.57 -7.11
N LEU A 34 -11.87 13.49 -6.36
CA LEU A 34 -12.51 12.19 -6.51
C LEU A 34 -13.83 12.07 -5.72
N GLN A 35 -13.96 12.74 -4.58
CA GLN A 35 -15.16 12.76 -3.74
C GLN A 35 -16.48 12.96 -4.52
N PRO A 36 -16.63 14.00 -5.37
CA PRO A 36 -17.87 14.19 -6.13
C PRO A 36 -18.05 13.20 -7.29
N LYS A 37 -17.00 12.46 -7.67
CA LYS A 37 -17.01 11.48 -8.77
C LYS A 37 -17.29 10.05 -8.30
N LEU A 38 -17.01 9.77 -7.03
CA LEU A 38 -17.13 8.47 -6.37
C LEU A 38 -18.03 8.60 -5.13
N SER A 39 -19.24 9.11 -5.36
CA SER A 39 -20.19 9.47 -4.29
C SER A 39 -21.19 8.36 -3.99
N ALA A 40 -21.43 7.46 -4.95
CA ALA A 40 -22.34 6.34 -4.75
C ALA A 40 -21.65 5.23 -3.96
N VAL A 41 -22.45 4.50 -3.16
CA VAL A 41 -21.97 3.36 -2.36
C VAL A 41 -21.26 2.32 -3.23
N GLU A 42 -21.79 2.06 -4.43
CA GLU A 42 -21.23 1.10 -5.37
C GLU A 42 -19.87 1.54 -5.93
N GLU A 43 -19.69 2.85 -6.15
CA GLU A 43 -18.43 3.45 -6.64
C GLU A 43 -17.35 3.39 -5.54
N GLN A 44 -17.72 3.69 -4.30
CA GLN A 44 -16.83 3.61 -3.15
C GLN A 44 -16.41 2.17 -2.87
N GLU A 45 -17.32 1.21 -2.99
CA GLU A 45 -17.01 -0.22 -2.86
C GLU A 45 -16.09 -0.71 -4.00
N ALA A 46 -16.27 -0.19 -5.23
CA ALA A 46 -15.36 -0.49 -6.33
C ALA A 46 -13.95 0.07 -6.06
N PHE A 47 -13.84 1.31 -5.61
CA PHE A 47 -12.57 1.93 -5.23
C PHE A 47 -11.88 1.13 -4.11
N ARG A 48 -12.63 0.76 -3.07
CA ARG A 48 -12.14 -0.06 -1.96
C ARG A 48 -11.54 -1.40 -2.43
N LYS A 49 -12.18 -2.08 -3.38
CA LYS A 49 -11.67 -3.34 -3.95
C LYS A 49 -10.36 -3.15 -4.71
N VAL A 50 -10.24 -2.06 -5.48
CA VAL A 50 -9.00 -1.71 -6.18
C VAL A 50 -7.88 -1.42 -5.17
N GLN A 51 -8.14 -0.67 -4.10
CA GLN A 51 -7.17 -0.42 -3.04
C GLN A 51 -6.74 -1.71 -2.33
N ASP A 52 -7.70 -2.60 -2.03
CA ASP A 52 -7.42 -3.92 -1.43
C ASP A 52 -6.48 -4.75 -2.31
N GLU A 53 -6.68 -4.73 -3.64
CA GLU A 53 -5.83 -5.43 -4.60
C GLU A 53 -4.41 -4.83 -4.67
N LEU A 54 -4.30 -3.51 -4.74
CA LEU A 54 -3.01 -2.80 -4.74
C LEU A 54 -2.19 -3.11 -3.47
N ILE A 55 -2.82 -3.01 -2.29
CA ILE A 55 -2.14 -3.26 -1.01
C ILE A 55 -1.78 -4.75 -0.88
N ARG A 56 -2.61 -5.67 -1.36
CA ARG A 56 -2.24 -7.09 -1.44
C ARG A 56 -1.02 -7.32 -2.33
N GLY A 57 -0.93 -6.63 -3.46
CA GLY A 57 0.23 -6.68 -4.34
C GLY A 57 1.51 -6.24 -3.63
N VAL A 58 1.47 -5.12 -2.90
CA VAL A 58 2.60 -4.64 -2.09
C VAL A 58 3.00 -5.67 -1.02
N ILE A 59 2.03 -6.21 -0.29
CA ILE A 59 2.26 -7.25 0.74
C ILE A 59 2.84 -8.54 0.14
N GLN A 60 2.47 -8.88 -1.11
CA GLN A 60 3.02 -10.05 -1.82
C GLN A 60 4.45 -9.82 -2.31
N ILE A 61 4.80 -8.60 -2.72
CA ILE A 61 6.17 -8.22 -3.08
C ILE A 61 7.07 -8.25 -1.84
N ASP A 62 6.53 -7.81 -0.70
CA ASP A 62 7.16 -7.92 0.63
C ASP A 62 7.19 -9.38 1.15
N GLY A 63 6.66 -10.32 0.36
CA GLY A 63 6.83 -11.76 0.59
C GLY A 63 5.96 -12.33 1.71
N GLY A 64 4.74 -11.83 1.94
CA GLY A 64 3.87 -12.32 3.03
C GLY A 64 3.88 -13.86 3.23
N ASP A 65 3.72 -14.33 4.47
CA ASP A 65 4.05 -15.67 5.01
C ASP A 65 4.09 -16.84 3.99
N ALA A 66 3.03 -17.05 3.21
CA ALA A 66 2.93 -18.18 2.30
C ALA A 66 3.89 -18.13 1.09
N LEU A 67 4.34 -16.94 0.67
CA LEU A 67 5.29 -16.77 -0.43
C LEU A 67 6.73 -16.77 0.08
N ALA A 68 7.02 -16.12 1.21
CA ALA A 68 8.33 -16.22 1.87
C ALA A 68 8.71 -17.66 2.24
N ASP A 69 7.74 -18.49 2.64
CA ASP A 69 7.98 -19.90 2.99
C ASP A 69 8.24 -20.80 1.78
N LYS A 70 7.80 -20.40 0.58
CA LYS A 70 7.86 -21.26 -0.62
C LYS A 70 8.85 -20.79 -1.68
N LEU A 71 9.08 -19.48 -1.77
CA LEU A 71 9.92 -18.85 -2.78
C LEU A 71 10.67 -17.68 -2.15
N ARG A 72 11.99 -17.83 -2.02
CA ARG A 72 12.85 -16.68 -1.75
C ARG A 72 12.96 -15.87 -3.04
N LEU A 73 12.24 -14.76 -3.10
CA LEU A 73 12.49 -13.73 -4.10
C LEU A 73 13.79 -13.01 -3.74
N ASP A 74 14.73 -13.02 -4.67
CA ASP A 74 15.97 -12.27 -4.59
C ASP A 74 15.97 -11.23 -5.72
N LEU A 75 16.15 -9.96 -5.35
CA LEU A 75 16.21 -8.88 -6.32
C LEU A 75 17.67 -8.73 -6.72
N ILE A 76 17.97 -8.95 -8.00
CA ILE A 76 19.33 -8.90 -8.53
C ILE A 76 19.47 -7.66 -9.40
N ASP A 77 20.50 -6.85 -9.16
CA ASP A 77 20.84 -5.75 -10.05
C ASP A 77 21.27 -6.32 -11.42
N ILE A 78 20.64 -5.83 -12.49
CA ILE A 78 20.84 -6.40 -13.82
C ILE A 78 22.25 -6.17 -14.36
N PHE A 79 22.96 -5.14 -13.89
CA PHE A 79 24.29 -4.74 -14.35
C PHE A 79 25.39 -5.37 -13.50
N THR A 80 25.31 -5.30 -12.18
CA THR A 80 26.35 -5.84 -11.29
C THR A 80 26.18 -7.34 -11.07
N LYS A 81 24.98 -7.88 -11.28
CA LYS A 81 24.58 -9.27 -10.95
C LYS A 81 24.63 -9.58 -9.46
N ASP A 82 24.76 -8.56 -8.63
CA ASP A 82 24.74 -8.71 -7.18
C ASP A 82 23.30 -8.76 -6.69
N SER A 83 23.09 -9.55 -5.64
CA SER A 83 21.86 -9.52 -4.88
C SER A 83 21.76 -8.19 -4.14
N LEU A 84 20.61 -7.53 -4.26
CA LEU A 84 20.26 -6.36 -3.48
C LEU A 84 19.90 -6.71 -2.02
N LYS A 85 19.83 -8.01 -1.68
CA LYS A 85 19.78 -8.46 -0.29
C LYS A 85 21.18 -8.42 0.31
N GLU A 86 21.65 -7.23 0.66
CA GLU A 86 22.83 -7.06 1.51
C GLU A 86 22.51 -7.43 2.97
N ASN A 87 22.16 -8.70 3.26
CA ASN A 87 21.80 -9.16 4.61
C ASN A 87 20.67 -8.39 5.32
N VAL A 88 19.91 -7.56 4.62
CA VAL A 88 18.79 -6.83 5.22
C VAL A 88 17.46 -7.42 4.78
N ALA A 89 16.53 -7.52 5.72
CA ALA A 89 15.14 -7.78 5.37
C ALA A 89 14.65 -6.56 4.58
N LEU A 90 14.34 -6.76 3.28
CA LEU A 90 13.77 -5.70 2.42
C LEU A 90 12.56 -5.01 3.06
N HIS A 91 11.80 -5.75 3.88
CA HIS A 91 10.75 -5.22 4.73
C HIS A 91 11.24 -4.13 5.70
N GLU A 92 12.33 -4.38 6.42
CA GLU A 92 12.85 -3.46 7.44
C GLU A 92 13.42 -2.19 6.80
N GLU A 93 14.11 -2.29 5.66
CA GLU A 93 14.60 -1.12 4.92
C GLU A 93 13.47 -0.36 4.23
N PHE A 94 12.47 -1.04 3.67
CA PHE A 94 11.31 -0.37 3.08
C PHE A 94 10.47 0.34 4.14
N VAL A 95 10.25 -0.29 5.29
CA VAL A 95 9.56 0.34 6.43
C VAL A 95 10.40 1.47 7.01
N SER A 96 11.71 1.31 7.15
CA SER A 96 12.59 2.38 7.64
C SER A 96 12.62 3.56 6.68
N TYR A 97 12.71 3.32 5.36
CA TYR A 97 12.58 4.36 4.35
C TYR A 97 11.23 5.09 4.44
N LEU A 98 10.12 4.36 4.61
CA LEU A 98 8.81 4.99 4.79
C LEU A 98 8.72 5.85 6.07
N ILE A 99 9.46 5.49 7.12
CA ILE A 99 9.52 6.23 8.39
C ILE A 99 10.48 7.44 8.31
N ASP A 100 11.61 7.29 7.61
CA ASP A 100 12.65 8.33 7.48
C ASP A 100 12.29 9.43 6.47
N VAL A 101 11.27 9.21 5.64
CA VAL A 101 10.77 10.19 4.65
C VAL A 101 9.62 11.06 5.22
N GLU A 102 9.21 10.82 6.48
CA GLU A 102 8.47 11.80 7.32
C GLU A 102 9.42 12.79 8.02
#